data_AF-A0A3N1HJY8-F1
#
_entry.id   AF-A0A3N1HJY8-F1
#
_cell.length_a   1.000
_cell.length_b   1.000
_cell.length_c   1.000
_cell.angle_alpha   90.00
_cell.angle_beta   90.00
_cell.angle_gamma   90.00
#
_symmetry.space_group_name_H-M   'P 1'
#
loop_
_entity.id
_entity.type
_entity.pdbx_description
1 polymer ?
#
loop_
_entity_poly.entity_id
_entity_poly.type
_entity_poly.pdbx_seq_one_letter_code
_entity_poly.pdbx_strand_id
1 'polypeptide(L)'
;MRRVVGGVLLVGTLLVLVAAAWTASRGWVAYSALQRVRDEVPSLVDAVTAADPDRVAASAARVRADTEEARRATQDPLWRLASRFPLGGENLEALTTTSTAVDGLADDGLPALEQVVTGVDEARTSLRAVAGLDVSALDDAASALRDAVGALPAVEEATSTARAQIATVEGEHLLPEVEQARDQMLDVLDLGARAEELLATVDVPPQVLAPLQGLRSPTAEDVRDIDGEVVPDAVEDGLRRLRDALPGLG
;
A
#
# COMPACT_ATOMS: atom_id res chain seq x y z
N MET A 1 -25.78 14.99 54.29
CA MET A 1 -24.60 15.19 53.43
C MET A 1 -23.79 13.91 53.17
N ARG A 2 -23.31 13.16 54.19
CA ARG A 2 -22.50 11.92 53.99
C ARG A 2 -23.13 10.87 53.05
N ARG A 3 -24.46 10.67 53.10
CA ARG A 3 -25.16 9.70 52.21
C ARG A 3 -25.33 10.20 50.77
N VAL A 4 -25.39 11.51 50.56
CA VAL A 4 -25.45 12.12 49.22
C VAL A 4 -24.07 12.10 48.58
N VAL A 5 -23.03 12.42 49.35
CA VAL A 5 -21.63 12.31 48.89
C VAL A 5 -21.27 10.85 48.57
N GLY A 6 -21.67 9.90 49.42
CA GLY A 6 -21.48 8.47 49.13
C GLY A 6 -22.25 7.99 47.90
N GLY A 7 -23.49 8.46 47.69
CA GLY A 7 -24.26 8.16 46.49
C GLY A 7 -23.67 8.73 45.21
N VAL A 8 -23.19 9.99 45.25
CA VAL A 8 -22.53 10.64 44.10
C VAL A 8 -21.21 9.96 43.76
N LEU A 9 -20.40 9.60 44.76
CA LEU A 9 -19.16 8.84 44.54
C LEU A 9 -19.45 7.47 43.92
N LEU A 10 -20.46 6.74 44.44
CA LEU A 10 -20.82 5.42 43.94
C LEU A 10 -21.33 5.46 42.49
N VAL A 11 -22.19 6.44 42.17
CA VAL A 11 -22.66 6.66 40.79
C VAL A 11 -21.51 7.08 39.89
N GLY A 12 -20.62 7.97 40.36
CA GLY A 12 -19.41 8.37 39.63
C GLY A 12 -18.50 7.19 39.32
N THR A 13 -18.21 6.32 40.30
CA THR A 13 -17.41 5.11 40.11
C THR A 13 -18.08 4.15 39.12
N LEU A 14 -19.40 3.95 39.21
CA LEU A 14 -20.11 3.09 38.28
C LEU A 14 -20.03 3.61 36.84
N LEU A 15 -20.18 4.92 36.64
CA LEU A 15 -20.03 5.56 35.33
C LEU A 15 -18.61 5.38 34.76
N VAL A 16 -17.58 5.51 35.60
CA VAL A 16 -16.19 5.27 35.18
C VAL A 16 -15.98 3.81 34.77
N LEU A 17 -16.54 2.84 35.50
CA LEU A 17 -16.42 1.42 35.14
C LEU A 17 -17.11 1.09 33.82
N VAL A 18 -18.30 1.66 33.58
CA VAL A 18 -19.01 1.50 32.31
C VAL A 18 -18.22 2.11 31.15
N ALA A 19 -17.66 3.31 31.34
CA ALA A 19 -16.81 3.94 30.34
C ALA A 19 -15.55 3.12 30.06
N ALA A 20 -14.89 2.59 31.09
CA ALA A 20 -13.72 1.72 30.95
C ALA A 20 -14.06 0.43 30.19
N ALA A 21 -15.19 -0.22 30.53
CA ALA A 21 -15.66 -1.41 29.83
C ALA A 21 -15.98 -1.13 28.35
N TRP A 22 -16.59 0.03 28.06
CA TRP A 22 -16.84 0.47 26.69
C TRP A 22 -15.53 0.67 25.90
N THR A 23 -14.59 1.43 26.47
CA THR A 23 -13.27 1.65 25.85
C THR A 23 -12.54 0.32 25.62
N ALA A 24 -12.56 -0.61 26.58
CA ALA A 24 -11.95 -1.93 26.41
C ALA A 24 -12.57 -2.71 25.25
N SER A 25 -13.90 -2.67 25.11
CA SER A 25 -14.59 -3.32 23.98
C SER A 25 -14.17 -2.74 22.64
N ARG A 26 -13.95 -1.41 22.56
CA ARG A 26 -13.48 -0.74 21.34
C ARG A 26 -12.02 -1.05 21.03
N GLY A 27 -11.17 -1.14 22.04
CA GLY A 27 -9.79 -1.58 21.88
C GLY A 27 -9.72 -3.00 21.33
N TRP A 28 -10.59 -3.89 21.81
CA TRP A 28 -10.70 -5.25 21.29
C TRP A 28 -11.14 -5.27 19.82
N VAL A 29 -12.13 -4.46 19.43
CA VAL A 29 -12.56 -4.33 18.03
C VAL A 29 -11.40 -3.90 17.15
N ALA A 30 -10.68 -2.83 17.52
CA ALA A 30 -9.53 -2.34 16.78
C ALA A 30 -8.43 -3.41 16.66
N TYR A 31 -8.05 -4.04 17.77
CA TYR A 31 -7.08 -5.12 17.77
C TYR A 31 -7.48 -6.28 16.85
N SER A 32 -8.75 -6.71 16.92
CA SER A 32 -9.26 -7.81 16.09
C SER A 32 -9.26 -7.48 14.60
N ALA A 33 -9.52 -6.22 14.26
CA ALA A 33 -9.50 -5.77 12.87
C ALA A 33 -8.07 -5.72 12.33
N LEU A 34 -7.10 -5.22 13.10
CA LEU A 34 -5.69 -5.26 12.72
C LEU A 34 -5.15 -6.69 12.56
N GLN A 35 -5.63 -7.64 13.37
CA GLN A 35 -5.31 -9.06 13.19
C GLN A 35 -5.85 -9.62 11.87
N ARG A 36 -7.09 -9.26 11.49
CA ARG A 36 -7.65 -9.68 10.19
C ARG A 36 -6.87 -9.10 9.01
N VAL A 37 -6.45 -7.83 9.10
CA VAL A 37 -5.56 -7.22 8.10
C VAL A 37 -4.29 -8.05 7.96
N ARG A 38 -3.62 -8.37 9.08
CA ARG A 38 -2.41 -9.21 9.07
C ARG A 38 -2.64 -10.56 8.42
N ASP A 39 -3.75 -11.22 8.72
CA ASP A 39 -4.07 -12.54 8.16
C ASP A 39 -4.43 -12.48 6.66
N GLU A 40 -4.87 -11.33 6.15
CA GLU A 40 -5.16 -11.09 4.73
C GLU A 40 -3.90 -10.78 3.90
N VAL A 41 -2.83 -10.26 4.52
CA VAL A 41 -1.58 -9.87 3.84
C VAL A 41 -0.98 -10.99 2.97
N PRO A 42 -0.86 -12.26 3.42
CA PRO A 42 -0.36 -13.34 2.56
C PRO A 42 -1.21 -13.52 1.30
N SER A 43 -2.53 -13.43 1.40
CA SER A 43 -3.45 -13.54 0.26
C SER A 43 -3.28 -12.38 -0.72
N LEU A 44 -3.00 -11.18 -0.21
CA LEU A 44 -2.69 -10.00 -1.03
C LEU A 44 -1.35 -10.16 -1.75
N VAL A 45 -0.29 -10.60 -1.04
CA VAL A 45 1.03 -10.88 -1.63
C VAL A 45 0.94 -11.95 -2.72
N ASP A 46 0.19 -13.03 -2.48
CA ASP A 46 -0.06 -14.07 -3.48
C ASP A 46 -0.78 -13.52 -4.72
N ALA A 47 -1.77 -12.65 -4.53
CA ALA A 47 -2.51 -12.02 -5.62
C ALA A 47 -1.64 -11.06 -6.45
N VAL A 48 -0.81 -10.25 -5.80
CA VAL A 48 0.17 -9.37 -6.45
C VAL A 48 1.19 -10.20 -7.23
N THR A 49 1.72 -11.26 -6.63
CA THR A 49 2.71 -12.16 -7.27
C THR A 49 2.11 -12.89 -8.48
N ALA A 50 0.84 -13.27 -8.39
CA ALA A 50 0.09 -13.84 -9.51
C ALA A 50 -0.29 -12.80 -10.58
N ALA A 51 -0.09 -11.50 -10.28
CA ALA A 51 -0.57 -10.36 -11.06
C ALA A 51 -2.07 -10.50 -11.41
N ASP A 52 -2.88 -10.80 -10.39
CA ASP A 52 -4.32 -11.01 -10.47
C ASP A 52 -5.05 -9.77 -9.92
N PRO A 53 -5.44 -8.81 -10.78
CA PRO A 53 -6.01 -7.53 -10.34
C PRO A 53 -7.34 -7.72 -9.59
N ASP A 54 -8.16 -8.70 -9.98
CA ASP A 54 -9.45 -8.98 -9.33
C ASP A 54 -9.25 -9.48 -7.89
N ARG A 55 -8.28 -10.38 -7.68
CA ARG A 55 -7.94 -10.85 -6.34
C ARG A 55 -7.30 -9.75 -5.49
N VAL A 56 -6.44 -8.92 -6.07
CA VAL A 56 -5.84 -7.77 -5.38
C VAL A 56 -6.93 -6.80 -4.93
N ALA A 57 -7.84 -6.42 -5.81
CA ALA A 57 -8.95 -5.52 -5.50
C ALA A 57 -9.86 -6.10 -4.39
N ALA A 58 -10.17 -7.39 -4.45
CA ALA A 58 -10.98 -8.06 -3.44
C ALA A 58 -10.31 -8.08 -2.05
N SER A 59 -9.01 -8.39 -1.99
CA SER A 59 -8.23 -8.39 -0.74
C SER A 59 -8.04 -6.97 -0.21
N ALA A 60 -7.73 -6.00 -1.07
CA ALA A 60 -7.57 -4.60 -0.70
C ALA A 60 -8.87 -3.97 -0.18
N ALA A 61 -10.03 -4.36 -0.71
CA ALA A 61 -11.33 -3.94 -0.18
C ALA A 61 -11.58 -4.48 1.25
N ARG A 62 -11.18 -5.74 1.53
CA ARG A 62 -11.27 -6.31 2.89
C ARG A 62 -10.34 -5.59 3.86
N VAL A 63 -9.08 -5.38 3.46
CA VAL A 63 -8.10 -4.65 4.27
C VAL A 63 -8.60 -3.24 4.60
N ARG A 64 -9.05 -2.46 3.60
CA ARG A 64 -9.63 -1.12 3.83
C ARG A 64 -10.80 -1.14 4.80
N ALA A 65 -11.72 -2.08 4.66
CA ALA A 65 -12.86 -2.19 5.56
C ALA A 65 -12.44 -2.46 7.02
N ASP A 66 -11.45 -3.32 7.23
CA ASP A 66 -10.93 -3.66 8.55
C ASP A 66 -10.12 -2.49 9.16
N THR A 67 -9.27 -1.81 8.38
CA THR A 67 -8.51 -0.65 8.88
C THR A 67 -9.43 0.51 9.25
N GLU A 68 -10.48 0.73 8.45
CA GLU A 68 -11.47 1.77 8.73
C GLU A 68 -12.27 1.43 9.99
N GLU A 69 -12.61 0.15 10.19
CA GLU A 69 -13.22 -0.31 11.44
C GLU A 69 -12.32 -0.06 12.65
N ALA A 70 -11.03 -0.40 12.55
CA ALA A 70 -10.05 -0.17 13.61
C ALA A 70 -9.95 1.32 13.96
N ARG A 71 -9.76 2.18 12.95
CA ARG A 71 -9.68 3.62 13.12
C ARG A 71 -10.94 4.21 13.73
N ARG A 72 -12.13 3.79 13.26
CA ARG A 72 -13.41 4.25 13.83
C ARG A 72 -13.55 3.83 15.30
N ALA A 73 -13.12 2.62 15.65
CA ALA A 73 -13.15 2.15 17.04
C ALA A 73 -12.23 2.96 17.96
N THR A 74 -11.08 3.44 17.47
CA THR A 74 -10.13 4.26 18.23
C THR A 74 -10.37 5.77 18.16
N GLN A 75 -11.44 6.23 17.50
CA GLN A 75 -11.76 7.67 17.40
C GLN A 75 -12.99 8.10 18.22
N ASP A 76 -13.56 7.18 18.99
CA ASP A 76 -14.72 7.48 19.82
C ASP A 76 -14.47 8.64 20.80
N PRO A 77 -15.49 9.48 21.10
CA PRO A 77 -15.35 10.55 22.08
C PRO A 77 -14.91 10.06 23.47
N LEU A 78 -15.41 8.89 23.91
CA LEU A 78 -15.00 8.27 25.17
C LEU A 78 -13.56 7.76 25.11
N TRP A 79 -13.14 7.21 23.96
CA TRP A 79 -11.78 6.76 23.72
C TRP A 79 -10.79 7.93 23.81
N ARG A 80 -11.08 9.03 23.13
CA ARG A 80 -10.26 10.27 23.18
C ARG A 80 -10.15 10.87 24.56
N LEU A 81 -11.18 10.72 25.39
CA LEU A 81 -11.11 11.19 26.78
C LEU A 81 -10.26 10.26 27.63
N ALA A 82 -10.36 8.95 27.39
CA ALA A 82 -9.56 7.93 28.08
C ALA A 82 -8.07 7.99 27.68
N SER A 83 -7.74 8.29 26.42
CA SER A 83 -6.34 8.39 25.95
C SER A 83 -5.58 9.54 26.61
N ARG A 84 -6.28 10.54 27.16
CA ARG A 84 -5.66 11.66 27.87
C ARG A 84 -5.30 11.36 29.33
N PHE A 85 -5.61 10.15 29.79
CA PHE A 85 -5.39 9.76 31.18
C PHE A 85 -3.94 9.32 31.40
N PRO A 86 -3.25 9.84 32.44
CA PRO A 86 -1.82 9.56 32.65
C PRO A 86 -1.53 8.09 32.99
N LEU A 87 -2.53 7.32 33.43
CA LEU A 87 -2.41 5.88 33.65
C LEU A 87 -3.08 5.15 32.49
N GLY A 88 -2.27 4.70 31.52
CA GLY A 88 -2.73 3.88 30.38
C GLY A 88 -3.16 4.64 29.13
N GLY A 89 -3.16 5.98 29.14
CA GLY A 89 -3.52 6.79 27.98
C GLY A 89 -2.59 6.60 26.77
N GLU A 90 -1.29 6.45 27.04
CA GLU A 90 -0.25 6.20 26.02
C GLU A 90 -0.53 4.93 25.20
N ASN A 91 -1.10 3.90 25.83
CA ASN A 91 -1.47 2.66 25.15
C ASN A 91 -2.65 2.83 24.21
N LEU A 92 -3.63 3.67 24.59
CA LEU A 92 -4.78 3.98 23.75
C LEU A 92 -4.36 4.89 22.59
N GLU A 93 -3.47 5.83 22.85
CA GLU A 93 -2.89 6.71 21.83
C GLU A 93 -2.06 5.89 20.83
N ALA A 94 -1.21 4.97 21.30
CA ALA A 94 -0.48 4.02 20.47
C ALA A 94 -1.40 3.28 19.48
N LEU A 95 -2.47 2.66 19.98
CA LEU A 95 -3.41 1.93 19.13
C LEU A 95 -4.13 2.85 18.13
N THR A 96 -4.40 4.10 18.52
CA THR A 96 -5.00 5.11 17.64
C THR A 96 -4.05 5.50 16.51
N THR A 97 -2.78 5.75 16.84
CA THR A 97 -1.72 6.09 15.89
C THR A 97 -1.50 4.92 14.92
N THR A 98 -1.38 3.69 15.42
CA THR A 98 -1.24 2.51 14.57
C THR A 98 -2.44 2.33 13.65
N SER A 99 -3.67 2.39 14.18
CA SER A 99 -4.87 2.22 13.35
C SER A 99 -5.00 3.31 12.29
N THR A 100 -4.65 4.55 12.61
CA THR A 100 -4.68 5.68 11.67
C THR A 100 -3.62 5.55 10.58
N ALA A 101 -2.41 5.13 10.95
CA ALA A 101 -1.31 4.93 10.02
C ALA A 101 -1.62 3.82 9.00
N VAL A 102 -2.16 2.69 9.46
CA VAL A 102 -2.51 1.56 8.60
C VAL A 102 -3.72 1.90 7.72
N ASP A 103 -4.71 2.64 8.23
CA ASP A 103 -5.84 3.14 7.43
C ASP A 103 -5.37 4.08 6.32
N GLY A 104 -4.46 5.00 6.61
CA GLY A 104 -3.85 5.87 5.61
C GLY A 104 -3.10 5.09 4.52
N LEU A 105 -2.35 4.05 4.90
CA LEU A 105 -1.74 3.13 3.93
C LEU A 105 -2.78 2.41 3.08
N ALA A 106 -3.89 1.98 3.68
CA ALA A 106 -4.95 1.29 2.96
C ALA A 106 -5.68 2.21 1.97
N ASP A 107 -5.86 3.48 2.34
CA ASP A 107 -6.52 4.49 1.49
C ASP A 107 -5.62 5.01 0.36
N ASP A 108 -4.32 5.18 0.60
CA ASP A 108 -3.41 5.78 -0.38
C ASP A 108 -2.57 4.74 -1.13
N GLY A 109 -2.05 3.73 -0.43
CA GLY A 109 -1.12 2.73 -0.98
C GLY A 109 -1.81 1.61 -1.75
N LEU A 110 -2.93 1.08 -1.26
CA LEU A 110 -3.61 -0.04 -1.93
C LEU A 110 -4.19 0.33 -3.31
N PRO A 111 -4.80 1.50 -3.53
CA PRO A 111 -5.22 1.90 -4.88
C PRO A 111 -4.06 2.04 -5.85
N ALA A 112 -2.90 2.52 -5.38
CA ALA A 112 -1.70 2.59 -6.21
C ALA A 112 -1.18 1.18 -6.54
N LEU A 113 -1.20 0.26 -5.59
CA LEU A 113 -0.85 -1.15 -5.81
C LEU A 113 -1.79 -1.84 -6.81
N GLU A 114 -3.10 -1.59 -6.71
CA GLU A 114 -4.08 -2.07 -7.69
C GLU A 114 -3.77 -1.57 -9.11
N GLN A 115 -3.37 -0.30 -9.26
CA GLN A 115 -2.96 0.26 -10.55
C GLN A 115 -1.70 -0.42 -11.10
N VAL A 116 -0.70 -0.68 -10.25
CA VAL A 116 0.52 -1.42 -10.65
C VAL A 116 0.15 -2.79 -11.21
N VAL A 117 -0.65 -3.56 -10.46
CA VAL A 117 -1.01 -4.94 -10.84
C VAL A 117 -1.86 -4.96 -12.12
N THR A 118 -2.80 -4.02 -12.24
CA THR A 118 -3.64 -3.87 -13.43
C THR A 118 -2.79 -3.56 -14.65
N GLY A 119 -1.87 -2.58 -14.58
CA GLY A 119 -1.00 -2.25 -15.70
C GLY A 119 -0.06 -3.39 -16.09
N VAL A 120 0.41 -4.20 -15.12
CA VAL A 120 1.20 -5.42 -15.41
C VAL A 120 0.37 -6.48 -16.14
N ASP A 121 -0.88 -6.71 -15.73
CA ASP A 121 -1.75 -7.68 -16.40
C ASP A 121 -2.17 -7.22 -17.81
N GLU A 122 -2.49 -5.95 -17.98
CA GLU A 122 -2.76 -5.32 -19.27
C GLU A 122 -1.55 -5.47 -20.21
N ALA A 123 -0.34 -5.15 -19.74
CA ALA A 123 0.87 -5.31 -20.52
C ALA A 123 1.10 -6.76 -20.95
N ARG A 124 0.87 -7.73 -20.04
CA ARG A 124 0.98 -9.16 -20.35
C ARG A 124 -0.04 -9.57 -21.43
N THR A 125 -1.26 -9.05 -21.35
CA THR A 125 -2.32 -9.31 -22.33
C THR A 125 -1.98 -8.74 -23.70
N SER A 126 -1.51 -7.50 -23.76
CA SER A 126 -1.06 -6.86 -25.01
C SER A 126 0.15 -7.58 -25.63
N LEU A 127 1.13 -8.00 -24.82
CA LEU A 127 2.27 -8.80 -25.32
C LEU A 127 1.86 -10.15 -25.91
N ARG A 128 0.81 -10.80 -25.39
CA ARG A 128 0.24 -12.01 -26.01
C ARG A 128 -0.40 -11.71 -27.36
N ALA A 129 -0.97 -10.51 -27.55
CA ALA A 129 -1.52 -10.07 -28.83
C ALA A 129 -0.42 -9.76 -29.88
N VAL A 130 0.77 -9.31 -29.45
CA VAL A 130 1.93 -9.16 -30.34
C VAL A 130 2.34 -10.48 -30.99
N ALA A 131 2.27 -11.59 -30.24
CA ALA A 131 2.47 -12.93 -30.81
C ALA A 131 1.42 -13.30 -31.88
N GLY A 132 0.29 -12.58 -31.91
CA GLY A 132 -0.74 -12.61 -32.94
C GLY A 132 -0.51 -11.67 -34.13
N LEU A 133 0.69 -11.10 -34.28
CA LEU A 133 1.13 -10.18 -35.35
C LEU A 133 0.58 -8.73 -35.23
N ASP A 134 0.10 -8.33 -34.06
CA ASP A 134 -0.29 -6.94 -33.79
C ASP A 134 0.89 -6.14 -33.20
N VAL A 135 1.49 -5.27 -34.02
CA VAL A 135 2.63 -4.43 -33.59
C VAL A 135 2.17 -3.24 -32.74
N SER A 136 0.91 -2.78 -32.89
CA SER A 136 0.36 -1.71 -32.04
C SER A 136 0.22 -2.15 -30.57
N ALA A 137 0.00 -3.44 -30.34
CA ALA A 137 -0.05 -3.99 -28.99
C ALA A 137 1.27 -3.84 -28.20
N LEU A 138 2.40 -3.55 -28.87
CA LEU A 138 3.65 -3.22 -28.18
C LEU A 138 3.61 -1.83 -27.54
N ASP A 139 2.97 -0.85 -28.20
CA ASP A 139 2.83 0.50 -27.64
C ASP A 139 1.87 0.50 -26.45
N ASP A 140 0.77 -0.26 -26.55
CA ASP A 140 -0.18 -0.46 -25.45
C ASP A 140 0.50 -1.10 -24.23
N ALA A 141 1.29 -2.15 -24.44
CA ALA A 141 2.05 -2.79 -23.36
C ALA A 141 3.05 -1.81 -22.72
N ALA A 142 3.74 -1.01 -23.53
CA ALA A 142 4.68 0.00 -23.06
C ALA A 142 4.01 1.14 -22.28
N SER A 143 2.78 1.52 -22.64
CA SER A 143 1.98 2.49 -21.90
C SER A 143 1.52 1.94 -20.56
N ALA A 144 0.94 0.73 -20.55
CA ALA A 144 0.45 0.09 -19.33
C ALA A 144 1.58 -0.11 -18.29
N LEU A 145 2.78 -0.48 -18.75
CA LEU A 145 3.96 -0.58 -17.86
C LEU A 145 4.41 0.78 -17.33
N ARG A 146 4.35 1.85 -18.14
CA ARG A 146 4.69 3.21 -17.68
C ARG A 146 3.73 3.69 -16.61
N ASP A 147 2.44 3.41 -16.78
CA ASP A 147 1.41 3.78 -15.80
C ASP A 147 1.60 2.99 -14.50
N ALA A 148 1.86 1.68 -14.59
CA ALA A 148 2.18 0.84 -13.44
C ALA A 148 3.43 1.35 -12.68
N VAL A 149 4.52 1.64 -13.39
CA VAL A 149 5.75 2.19 -12.77
C VAL A 149 5.49 3.58 -12.18
N GLY A 150 4.62 4.38 -12.79
CA GLY A 150 4.22 5.70 -12.30
C GLY A 150 3.46 5.66 -10.97
N ALA A 151 2.80 4.53 -10.65
CA ALA A 151 2.07 4.34 -9.39
C ALA A 151 2.96 3.87 -8.23
N LEU A 152 4.14 3.28 -8.49
CA LEU A 152 5.05 2.78 -7.45
C LEU A 152 5.45 3.82 -6.39
N PRO A 153 5.78 5.09 -6.72
CA PRO A 153 6.15 6.08 -5.71
C PRO A 153 5.05 6.34 -4.68
N ALA A 154 3.77 6.20 -5.06
CA ALA A 154 2.67 6.38 -4.12
C ALA A 154 2.57 5.21 -3.11
N VAL A 155 2.89 3.98 -3.54
CA VAL A 155 2.97 2.81 -2.64
C VAL A 155 4.11 2.99 -1.64
N GLU A 156 5.28 3.43 -2.11
CA GLU A 156 6.46 3.68 -1.27
C GLU A 156 6.19 4.82 -0.26
N GLU A 157 5.62 5.93 -0.72
CA GLU A 157 5.30 7.09 0.13
C GLU A 157 4.28 6.72 1.23
N ALA A 158 3.22 5.98 0.86
CA ALA A 158 2.21 5.54 1.82
C ALA A 158 2.81 4.58 2.86
N THR A 159 3.65 3.63 2.43
CA THR A 159 4.31 2.67 3.32
C THR A 159 5.30 3.34 4.26
N SER A 160 6.13 4.24 3.74
CA SER A 160 7.10 5.02 4.51
C SER A 160 6.41 5.92 5.54
N THR A 161 5.32 6.58 5.14
CA THR A 161 4.49 7.43 6.01
C THR A 161 3.88 6.62 7.15
N ALA A 162 3.27 5.47 6.85
CA ALA A 162 2.69 4.60 7.87
C ALA A 162 3.75 4.10 8.86
N ARG A 163 4.92 3.67 8.35
CA ARG A 163 6.05 3.24 9.19
C ARG A 163 6.54 4.36 10.10
N ALA A 164 6.75 5.55 9.56
CA ALA A 164 7.21 6.70 10.33
C ALA A 164 6.24 7.05 11.46
N GLN A 165 4.93 7.00 11.20
CA GLN A 165 3.91 7.24 12.22
C GLN A 165 3.94 6.18 13.33
N ILE A 166 3.98 4.89 12.97
CA ILE A 166 4.00 3.80 13.94
C ILE A 166 5.29 3.82 14.78
N ALA A 167 6.42 4.19 14.18
CA ALA A 167 7.71 4.27 14.87
C ALA A 167 7.78 5.41 15.91
N THR A 168 6.90 6.40 15.85
CA THR A 168 6.82 7.44 16.91
C THR A 168 6.24 6.92 18.23
N VAL A 169 5.65 5.72 18.21
CA VAL A 169 5.06 5.07 19.38
C VAL A 169 6.17 4.36 20.19
N GLU A 170 6.67 5.04 21.23
CA GLU A 170 7.70 4.52 22.14
C GLU A 170 7.21 3.29 22.93
N GLY A 171 7.98 2.19 22.90
CA GLY A 171 7.58 0.90 23.50
C GLY A 171 7.76 0.79 25.01
N GLU A 172 8.59 1.63 25.63
CA GLU A 172 9.05 1.43 27.03
C GLU A 172 7.91 1.52 28.07
N HIS A 173 6.77 2.09 27.70
CA HIS A 173 5.60 2.26 28.58
C HIS A 173 4.33 1.59 28.06
N LEU A 174 4.45 0.81 26.97
CA LEU A 174 3.33 0.05 26.44
C LEU A 174 3.11 -1.23 27.22
N LEU A 175 1.86 -1.66 27.26
CA LEU A 175 1.48 -2.99 27.63
C LEU A 175 2.01 -3.97 26.56
N PRO A 176 2.48 -5.16 26.96
CA PRO A 176 3.06 -6.14 26.04
C PRO A 176 2.16 -6.47 24.83
N GLU A 177 0.84 -6.45 25.03
CA GLU A 177 -0.13 -6.74 23.97
C GLU A 177 -0.20 -5.62 22.90
N VAL A 178 -0.03 -4.37 23.32
CA VAL A 178 -0.02 -3.21 22.40
C VAL A 178 1.32 -3.14 21.67
N GLU A 179 2.40 -3.40 22.38
CA GLU A 179 3.74 -3.52 21.80
C GLU A 179 3.78 -4.62 20.74
N GLN A 180 3.26 -5.81 21.04
CA GLN A 180 3.18 -6.91 20.09
C GLN A 180 2.35 -6.54 18.86
N ALA A 181 1.19 -5.87 19.02
CA ALA A 181 0.36 -5.47 17.89
C ALA A 181 1.08 -4.45 16.97
N ARG A 182 1.81 -3.50 17.58
CA ARG A 182 2.64 -2.53 16.85
C ARG A 182 3.72 -3.24 16.04
N ASP A 183 4.47 -4.13 16.68
CA ASP A 183 5.59 -4.83 16.07
C ASP A 183 5.11 -5.76 14.94
N GLN A 184 4.00 -6.46 15.14
CA GLN A 184 3.34 -7.26 14.10
C GLN A 184 2.97 -6.44 12.86
N MET A 185 2.53 -5.19 13.07
CA MET A 185 2.18 -4.31 11.95
C MET A 185 3.44 -3.79 11.24
N LEU A 186 4.51 -3.47 11.98
CA LEU A 186 5.80 -3.12 11.38
C LEU A 186 6.37 -4.26 10.54
N ASP A 187 6.25 -5.51 11.02
CA ASP A 187 6.64 -6.71 10.27
C ASP A 187 5.84 -6.85 8.96
N VAL A 188 4.53 -6.57 8.98
CA VAL A 188 3.67 -6.57 7.78
C VAL A 188 4.14 -5.52 6.77
N LEU A 189 4.46 -4.31 7.24
CA LEU A 189 4.99 -3.24 6.39
C LEU A 189 6.36 -3.59 5.80
N ASP A 190 7.22 -4.25 6.58
CA ASP A 190 8.53 -4.74 6.11
C ASP A 190 8.41 -5.86 5.08
N LEU A 191 7.41 -6.74 5.21
CA LEU A 191 7.11 -7.74 4.18
C LEU A 191 6.66 -7.08 2.87
N GLY A 192 5.85 -6.02 2.94
CA GLY A 192 5.43 -5.24 1.78
C GLY A 192 6.61 -4.57 1.07
N ALA A 193 7.46 -3.86 1.81
CA ALA A 193 8.65 -3.21 1.24
C ALA A 193 9.63 -4.22 0.59
N ARG A 194 9.76 -5.43 1.15
CA ARG A 194 10.58 -6.50 0.54
C ARG A 194 9.97 -7.07 -0.74
N ALA A 195 8.64 -7.06 -0.87
CA ALA A 195 7.97 -7.46 -2.10
C ALA A 195 8.25 -6.45 -3.23
N GLU A 196 8.38 -5.17 -2.92
CA GLU A 196 8.84 -4.15 -3.89
C GLU A 196 10.28 -4.42 -4.35
N GLU A 197 11.18 -4.81 -3.44
CA GLU A 197 12.55 -5.20 -3.79
C GLU A 197 12.57 -6.44 -4.71
N LEU A 198 11.65 -7.40 -4.49
CA LEU A 198 11.46 -8.56 -5.37
C LEU A 198 10.89 -8.17 -6.74
N LEU A 199 9.96 -7.21 -6.80
CA LEU A 199 9.45 -6.66 -8.06
C LEU A 199 10.50 -5.83 -8.80
N ALA A 200 11.37 -5.11 -8.07
CA ALA A 200 12.54 -4.45 -8.65
C ALA A 200 13.59 -5.45 -9.15
N THR A 201 13.61 -6.67 -8.58
CA THR A 201 14.47 -7.80 -9.02
C THR A 201 13.83 -8.58 -10.17
N VAL A 202 12.54 -8.38 -10.48
CA VAL A 202 11.99 -8.74 -11.79
C VAL A 202 12.61 -7.78 -12.79
N ASP A 203 13.82 -8.15 -13.21
CA ASP A 203 14.67 -7.50 -14.18
C ASP A 203 13.87 -7.34 -15.48
N VAL A 204 13.19 -6.20 -15.63
CA VAL A 204 12.73 -5.74 -16.94
C VAL A 204 14.02 -5.51 -17.69
N PRO A 205 14.37 -6.35 -18.68
CA PRO A 205 15.72 -6.37 -19.22
C PRO A 205 16.11 -4.96 -19.64
N PRO A 206 17.37 -4.53 -19.44
CA PRO A 206 17.81 -3.18 -19.83
C PRO A 206 17.55 -2.86 -21.31
N GLN A 207 17.28 -3.89 -22.14
CA GLN A 207 16.85 -3.76 -23.53
C GLN A 207 15.41 -3.24 -23.70
N VAL A 208 14.55 -3.38 -22.69
CA VAL A 208 13.18 -2.84 -22.63
C VAL A 208 13.16 -1.45 -21.96
N LEU A 209 14.07 -1.22 -21.00
CA LEU A 209 14.28 0.08 -20.36
C LEU A 209 14.98 1.11 -21.26
N ALA A 210 15.93 0.71 -22.10
CA ALA A 210 16.68 1.63 -22.97
C ALA A 210 15.80 2.38 -24.01
N PRO A 211 14.82 1.75 -24.71
CA PRO A 211 13.89 2.47 -25.58
C PRO A 211 13.01 3.46 -24.82
N LEU A 212 12.60 3.12 -23.59
CA LEU A 212 11.75 3.99 -22.75
C LEU A 212 12.52 5.15 -22.12
N GLN A 213 13.82 4.97 -21.85
CA GLN A 213 14.72 6.06 -21.43
C GLN A 213 15.03 7.02 -22.59
N GLY A 214 15.05 6.54 -23.84
CA GLY A 214 15.15 7.38 -25.04
C GLY A 214 13.93 8.26 -25.30
N LEU A 215 12.77 7.92 -24.71
CA LEU A 215 11.54 8.75 -24.74
C LEU A 215 11.47 9.78 -23.60
N ARG A 216 12.40 9.72 -22.62
CA ARG A 216 12.53 10.77 -21.59
C ARG A 216 13.32 11.95 -22.15
N SER A 217 12.56 12.89 -22.71
CA SER A 217 12.92 14.27 -23.09
C SER A 217 13.75 14.40 -24.37
N PRO A 218 13.22 14.95 -25.47
CA PRO A 218 14.06 15.78 -26.32
C PRO A 218 14.59 16.90 -25.42
N THR A 219 15.90 16.91 -25.17
CA THR A 219 16.55 18.07 -24.56
C THR A 219 16.13 19.28 -25.39
N ALA A 220 15.79 20.39 -24.74
CA ALA A 220 15.35 21.63 -25.39
C ALA A 220 16.37 22.24 -26.39
N GLU A 221 17.46 21.52 -26.66
CA GLU A 221 18.53 21.83 -27.61
C GLU A 221 18.27 21.23 -29.00
N ASP A 222 17.45 20.17 -29.16
CA ASP A 222 17.18 19.55 -30.46
C ASP A 222 15.90 20.06 -31.17
N VAL A 223 15.17 21.00 -30.55
CA VAL A 223 13.98 21.64 -31.17
C VAL A 223 14.39 22.75 -32.17
N ARG A 224 15.65 22.80 -32.62
CA ARG A 224 16.10 23.79 -33.59
C ARG A 224 16.62 23.28 -34.92
N ASP A 225 16.68 21.97 -35.16
CA ASP A 225 17.20 21.49 -36.44
C ASP A 225 16.67 20.13 -36.88
N ILE A 226 15.35 19.97 -37.05
CA ILE A 226 14.83 18.93 -37.95
C ILE A 226 13.67 19.53 -38.77
N ASP A 227 14.04 20.06 -39.93
CA ASP A 227 13.16 20.14 -41.10
C ASP A 227 12.47 18.78 -41.30
N GLY A 228 11.15 18.82 -41.44
CA GLY A 228 10.30 17.65 -41.32
C GLY A 228 10.57 16.56 -42.36
N GLU A 229 11.16 15.45 -41.93
CA GLU A 229 11.04 14.17 -42.62
C GLU A 229 11.11 13.01 -41.63
N VAL A 230 10.04 12.22 -41.57
CA VAL A 230 9.97 10.97 -40.79
C VAL A 230 10.74 9.92 -41.59
N VAL A 231 11.95 9.58 -41.14
CA VAL A 231 12.79 8.59 -41.83
C VAL A 231 12.31 7.17 -41.47
N PRO A 232 11.83 6.37 -42.45
CA PRO A 232 11.34 5.00 -42.22
C PRO A 232 12.45 4.02 -41.75
N ASP A 233 13.72 4.36 -41.99
CA ASP A 233 14.85 3.47 -41.74
C ASP A 233 15.11 3.20 -40.25
N ALA A 234 14.72 4.11 -39.34
CA ALA A 234 14.94 3.93 -37.90
C ALA A 234 14.06 2.81 -37.31
N VAL A 235 12.85 2.63 -37.84
CA VAL A 235 11.93 1.56 -37.44
C VAL A 235 12.43 0.23 -37.98
N GLU A 236 12.93 0.22 -39.21
CA GLU A 236 13.44 -1.00 -39.85
C GLU A 236 14.74 -1.50 -39.20
N ASP A 237 15.61 -0.59 -38.76
CA ASP A 237 16.81 -0.92 -37.99
C ASP A 237 16.49 -1.41 -36.57
N GLY A 238 15.44 -0.86 -35.94
CA GLY A 238 14.93 -1.35 -34.66
C GLY A 238 14.42 -2.80 -34.76
N LEU A 239 13.61 -3.09 -35.78
CA LEU A 239 13.07 -4.43 -36.03
C LEU A 239 14.15 -5.45 -36.43
N ARG A 240 15.22 -5.01 -37.10
CA ARG A 240 16.36 -5.88 -37.47
C ARG A 240 17.13 -6.31 -36.22
N ARG A 241 17.42 -5.38 -35.31
CA ARG A 241 18.09 -5.66 -34.03
C ARG A 241 17.28 -6.56 -33.10
N LEU A 242 15.95 -6.40 -33.10
CA LEU A 242 15.04 -7.20 -32.28
C LEU A 242 14.96 -8.67 -32.75
N ARG A 243 15.00 -8.89 -34.07
CA ARG A 243 15.09 -10.22 -34.69
C ARG A 243 16.44 -10.90 -34.43
N ASP A 244 17.54 -10.15 -34.42
CA ASP A 244 18.86 -10.69 -34.13
C ASP A 244 19.07 -11.02 -32.64
N ALA A 245 18.30 -10.38 -31.75
CA ALA A 245 18.35 -10.60 -30.31
C ALA A 245 17.54 -11.83 -29.83
N LEU A 246 16.68 -12.41 -30.67
CA LEU A 246 15.84 -13.57 -30.36
C LEU A 246 16.14 -14.76 -31.29
N PRO A 247 17.25 -15.50 -31.11
CA PRO A 247 17.55 -16.66 -31.94
C PRO A 247 16.66 -17.84 -31.50
N GLY A 248 15.49 -18.00 -32.12
CA GLY A 248 14.63 -19.17 -31.84
C GLY A 248 13.20 -19.16 -32.39
N LEU A 249 12.74 -18.09 -33.05
CA LEU A 249 11.42 -18.08 -33.71
C LEU A 249 11.59 -18.19 -35.23
N GLY A 250 11.85 -19.41 -35.68
CA GLY A 250 11.79 -19.85 -37.08
C GLY A 250 11.13 -21.21 -37.15
#